data_AF-A0A7W5LLP8-F1
#
_entry.id   AF-A0A7W5LLP8-F1
#
_cell.length_a   1.000
_cell.length_b   1.000
_cell.length_c   1.000
_cell.angle_alpha   90.00
_cell.angle_beta   90.00
_cell.angle_gamma   90.00
#
_symmetry.space_group_name_H-M   'P 1'
#
loop_
_entity.id
_entity.type
_entity.pdbx_description
1 polymer ?
#
loop_
_entity_poly.entity_id
_entity_poly.type
_entity_poly.pdbx_seq_one_letter_code
_entity_poly.pdbx_strand_id
1 'polypeptide(L)' 'MFERNARAIAFYMKSGFAAAGSTTFPVGEDLQTDIVMEIALAETIEEERTR' A
#
# COMPACT_ATOMS: atom_id res chain seq x y z
N MET A 1 1.47 6.25 1.66
CA MET A 1 0.15 6.58 2.24
C MET A 1 0.38 7.34 3.53
N PHE A 2 -0.14 8.56 3.67
CA PHE A 2 0.15 9.40 4.84
C PHE A 2 -0.31 8.77 6.16
N GLU A 3 0.61 8.60 7.12
CA GLU A 3 0.38 7.84 8.36
C GLU A 3 -0.79 8.36 9.21
N ARG A 4 -1.13 9.64 9.12
CA ARG A 4 -2.21 10.26 9.92
C ARG A 4 -3.58 10.14 9.25
N ASN A 5 -3.67 9.54 8.05
CA ASN A 5 -4.93 9.36 7.34
C ASN A 5 -5.63 8.05 7.75
N ALA A 6 -6.16 8.02 8.99
CA ALA A 6 -6.82 6.84 9.56
C ALA A 6 -7.96 6.28 8.68
N ARG A 7 -8.67 7.15 7.94
CA ARG A 7 -9.74 6.73 7.03
C ARG A 7 -9.21 5.93 5.85
N ALA A 8 -8.14 6.40 5.21
CA ALA A 8 -7.51 5.69 4.10
C ALA A 8 -6.88 4.38 4.57
N ILE A 9 -6.19 4.39 5.73
CA ILE A 9 -5.60 3.19 6.34
C ILE A 9 -6.66 2.10 6.49
N ALA A 10 -7.78 2.41 7.15
CA ALA A 10 -8.85 1.45 7.38
C ALA A 10 -9.47 0.94 6.07
N PHE A 11 -9.62 1.81 5.07
CA PHE A 11 -10.10 1.42 3.75
C PHE A 11 -9.19 0.39 3.09
N TYR A 12 -7.89 0.69 2.98
CA TYR A 12 -6.96 -0.20 2.29
C TYR A 12 -6.74 -1.52 3.05
N MET A 13 -6.70 -1.50 4.39
CA MET A 13 -6.68 -2.72 5.20
C MET A 13 -7.90 -3.60 4.91
N LYS A 14 -9.10 -3.00 4.85
CA LYS A 14 -10.33 -3.71 4.48
C LYS A 14 -10.28 -4.27 3.05
N SER A 15 -9.59 -3.59 2.13
CA SER A 15 -9.38 -4.04 0.75
C SER A 15 -8.33 -5.14 0.59
N GLY A 16 -7.71 -5.61 1.68
CA GLY A 16 -6.73 -6.70 1.65
C GLY A 16 -5.28 -6.24 1.50
N PHE A 17 -5.02 -4.94 1.55
CA PHE A 17 -3.66 -4.45 1.64
C PHE A 17 -3.14 -4.58 3.08
N ALA A 18 -1.85 -4.87 3.22
CA ALA A 18 -1.14 -4.88 4.50
C ALA A 18 0.02 -3.89 4.48
N ALA A 19 0.39 -3.34 5.64
CA ALA A 19 1.57 -2.50 5.76
C ALA A 19 2.84 -3.34 5.54
N ALA A 20 3.68 -2.91 4.61
CA ALA A 20 4.94 -3.57 4.24
C ALA A 20 6.18 -2.78 4.68
N GLY A 21 6.01 -1.50 5.04
CA GLY A 21 7.08 -0.65 5.52
C GLY A 21 6.66 0.80 5.66
N SER A 22 7.63 1.68 5.87
CA SER A 22 7.42 3.12 5.92
C SER A 22 8.65 3.88 5.46
N THR A 23 8.42 5.11 5.01
CA THR A 23 9.46 6.05 4.61
C THR A 23 9.19 7.40 5.25
N THR A 24 10.16 7.92 6.00
CA THR A 24 10.10 9.26 6.60
C THR A 24 10.90 10.24 5.74
N PHE A 25 10.34 11.41 5.47
CA PHE A 25 10.96 12.45 4.65
C PHE A 25 10.58 13.86 5.14
N PRO A 26 11.44 14.86 4.92
CA PRO A 26 11.13 16.24 5.26
C PRO A 26 10.19 16.89 4.23
N VAL A 27 9.25 17.69 4.72
CA VAL A 27 8.36 18.57 3.96
C VAL A 27 8.52 19.99 4.53
N GLY A 28 9.48 20.74 3.99
CA GLY A 28 9.93 21.97 4.63
C GLY A 28 10.61 21.66 5.96
N GLU A 29 10.06 22.18 7.06
CA GLU A 29 10.53 21.93 8.43
C GLU A 29 9.80 20.76 9.11
N ASP A 30 8.75 20.21 8.50
CA ASP A 30 7.96 19.11 9.05
C ASP A 30 8.51 17.75 8.61
N LEU A 31 8.60 16.80 9.54
CA LEU A 31 8.94 15.41 9.20
C LEU A 31 7.66 14.62 9.03
N GLN A 32 7.47 14.05 7.84
CA GLN A 32 6.30 13.24 7.52
C GLN A 32 6.69 11.81 7.24
N THR A 33 5.81 10.88 7.59
CA THR A 33 5.98 9.47 7.30
C THR A 33 4.85 8.97 6.42
N ASP A 34 5.23 8.30 5.35
CA ASP A 34 4.33 7.54 4.52
C ASP A 34 4.47 6.05 4.83
N ILE A 35 3.33 5.37 4.96
CA ILE A 35 3.21 3.93 5.07
C ILE A 35 3.19 3.34 3.66
N VAL A 36 4.05 2.34 3.41
CA VAL A 36 4.04 1.49 2.22
C VAL A 36 3.09 0.33 2.48
N MET A 37 2.15 0.09 1.56
CA MET A 37 1.21 -1.02 1.68
C MET A 37 1.20 -1.87 0.43
N GLU A 38 1.12 -3.18 0.61
CA GLU A 38 1.16 -4.18 -0.45
C GLU A 38 -0.09 -5.06 -0.40
N ILE A 39 -0.49 -5.58 -1.56
CA ILE A 39 -1.52 -6.60 -1.71
C ILE A 39 -0.95 -7.72 -2.55
N ALA A 40 -1.29 -8.97 -2.23
CA ALA A 40 -0.93 -10.09 -3.06
C ALA A 40 -1.60 -9.93 -4.43
N LEU A 41 -0.79 -9.89 -5.50
CA LEU A 41 -1.32 -10.00 -6.84
C LEU A 41 -1.76 -11.46 -7.05
N ALA A 42 -3.03 -11.68 -7.36
CA ALA A 42 -3.47 -13.00 -7.79
C ALA A 42 -2.73 -13.35 -9.08
N GLU A 43 -1.98 -14.45 -9.08
CA GLU A 43 -1.38 -14.99 -10.30
C GLU A 43 -2.50 -15.51 -11.20
N THR A 44 -3.00 -14.66 -12.10
CA THR A 44 -3.70 -15.16 -13.28
C THR A 44 -2.63 -15.71 -14.22
N ILE A 45 -2.23 -16.96 -14.00
CA ILE A 45 -1.42 -17.68 -14.99
C ILE A 45 -2.31 -17.88 -16.22
N GLU A 46 -1.92 -17.25 -17.33
CA GLU A 46 -2.55 -17.35 -18.64
C GLU A 46 -2.70 -18.82 -19.09
N GLU A 47 -3.89 -19.39 -18.97
CA GLU A 47 -4.28 -20.58 -19.75
C GLU A 47 -4.61 -20.24 -21.22
N GLU A 48 -4.42 -19.01 -21.68
CA GLU A 48 -4.77 -18.56 -23.04
C GLU A 48 -3.63 -18.56 -24.06
N ARG A 49 -2.46 -19.15 -23.77
CA ARG A 49 -1.37 -19.29 -24.76
C ARG A 49 -1.27 -20.64 -25.46
N THR A 50 -2.14 -21.60 -25.14
CA THR A 50 -2.23 -22.90 -25.82
C THR A 50 -3.64 -23.50 -25.76
N ARG A 51 -4.60 -22.92 -26.49
CA ARG A 51 -5.68 -23.71 -27.09
C ARG A 51 -6.28 -23.04 -28.32
#